data_AF-A0A3S1H1E8-F1
#
_entry.id   AF-A0A3S1H1E8-F1
#
_cell.length_a   1.000
_cell.length_b   1.000
_cell.length_c   1.000
_cell.angle_alpha   90.00
_cell.angle_beta   90.00
_cell.angle_gamma   90.00
#
_symmetry.space_group_name_H-M   'P 1'
#
loop_
_entity.id
_entity.type
_entity.pdbx_description
1 polymer ?
#
loop_
_entity_poly.entity_id
_entity_poly.type
_entity_poly.pdbx_seq_one_letter_code
_entity_poly.pdbx_strand_id
1 'polypeptide(L)' 'VYVYEGANHAFNNDTSAARYDKKAADLAWGRTMAFLKEKLA' A
#
# COMPACT_ATOMS: atom_id res chain seq x y z
N VAL A 1 4.59 11.81 -4.79
CA VAL A 1 3.30 11.08 -4.95
C VAL A 1 3.59 9.77 -5.65
N TYR A 2 2.98 8.66 -5.22
CA TYR A 2 3.17 7.34 -5.81
C TYR A 2 1.88 6.87 -6.49
N VAL A 3 2.03 6.32 -7.69
CA VAL A 3 0.96 5.60 -8.42
C VAL A 3 1.37 4.13 -8.49
N TYR A 4 0.44 3.23 -8.23
CA TYR A 4 0.66 1.79 -8.25
C TYR A 4 0.03 1.23 -9.53
N GLU A 5 0.86 0.97 -10.53
CA GLU A 5 0.41 0.48 -11.83
C GLU A 5 -0.33 -0.86 -11.70
N GLY A 6 -1.50 -0.96 -12.34
CA GLY A 6 -2.38 -2.14 -12.28
C GLY A 6 -3.22 -2.24 -11.00
N ALA A 7 -2.93 -1.47 -9.95
CA ALA A 7 -3.71 -1.47 -8.73
C ALA A 7 -4.98 -0.61 -8.88
N ASN A 8 -6.13 -1.18 -8.54
CA ASN A 8 -7.40 -0.47 -8.50
C ASN A 8 -7.67 0.13 -7.11
N HIS A 9 -8.76 0.91 -6.99
CA HIS A 9 -9.22 1.41 -5.70
C HIS A 9 -9.36 0.28 -4.67
N ALA A 10 -8.94 0.56 -3.44
CA ALA A 10 -8.92 -0.38 -2.30
C ALA A 10 -7.97 -1.58 -2.46
N PHE A 11 -6.86 -1.43 -3.19
CA PHE A 11 -5.84 -2.48 -3.33
C PHE A 11 -5.21 -2.98 -2.00
N ASN A 12 -5.32 -2.20 -0.92
CA ASN A 12 -4.83 -2.58 0.42
C ASN A 12 -5.82 -3.46 1.22
N ASN A 13 -7.03 -3.71 0.71
CA ASN A 13 -8.04 -4.47 1.45
C ASN A 13 -7.88 -5.99 1.23
N ASP A 14 -7.13 -6.65 2.11
CA ASP A 14 -6.84 -8.08 2.09
C ASP A 14 -8.05 -9.01 2.33
N THR A 15 -9.16 -8.49 2.85
CA THR A 15 -10.42 -9.25 2.97
C THR A 15 -11.20 -9.35 1.65
N SER A 16 -10.82 -8.56 0.64
CA SER A 16 -11.49 -8.50 -0.66
C SER A 16 -10.60 -9.04 -1.77
N ALA A 17 -10.67 -10.34 -2.05
CA ALA A 17 -9.85 -10.99 -3.09
C ALA A 17 -9.96 -10.34 -4.49
N ALA A 18 -11.10 -9.73 -4.82
CA ALA A 18 -11.30 -9.03 -6.10
C ALA A 18 -10.56 -7.69 -6.20
N ARG A 19 -10.16 -7.10 -5.07
CA ARG A 19 -9.53 -5.78 -5.02
C ARG A 19 -8.10 -5.83 -4.51
N TYR A 20 -7.77 -6.80 -3.65
CA TYR A 20 -6.47 -6.92 -3.02
C TYR A 20 -5.35 -7.13 -4.05
N ASP A 21 -4.35 -6.27 -4.01
CA ASP A 21 -3.08 -6.48 -4.71
C ASP A 21 -1.97 -6.51 -3.66
N LYS A 22 -1.50 -7.72 -3.34
CA LYS A 22 -0.47 -7.94 -2.32
C LYS A 22 0.81 -7.16 -2.60
N LYS A 23 1.24 -7.08 -3.85
CA LYS A 23 2.51 -6.44 -4.21
C LYS A 23 2.41 -4.92 -4.03
N ALA A 24 1.31 -4.32 -4.49
CA ALA A 24 1.05 -2.90 -4.29
C ALA A 24 0.87 -2.58 -2.80
N ALA A 25 0.15 -3.44 -2.06
CA ALA A 25 -0.11 -3.26 -0.64
C ALA A 25 1.17 -3.30 0.19
N ASP A 26 2.01 -4.32 0.00
CA ASP A 26 3.28 -4.47 0.72
C ASP A 26 4.22 -3.27 0.45
N LEU A 27 4.30 -2.81 -0.80
CA LEU A 27 5.13 -1.65 -1.18
C LEU A 27 4.59 -0.35 -0.56
N ALA A 28 3.28 -0.14 -0.62
CA ALA A 28 2.64 1.03 -0.02
C ALA A 28 2.85 1.06 1.49
N TRP A 29 2.65 -0.08 2.17
CA TRP A 29 2.82 -0.20 3.60
C TRP A 29 4.27 0.06 4.05
N GLY A 30 5.24 -0.52 3.33
CA GLY A 30 6.66 -0.27 3.60
C GLY A 30 7.03 1.21 3.53
N ARG A 31 6.54 1.92 2.51
CA ARG A 31 6.75 3.38 2.37
C ARG A 31 6.07 4.17 3.48
N THR A 32 4.85 3.81 3.87
CA THR A 32 4.12 4.44 4.98
C THR A 32 4.90 4.30 6.29
N MET A 33 5.33 3.08 6.62
CA MET A 33 6.09 2.84 7.86
C MET A 33 7.43 3.57 7.85
N ALA A 34 8.14 3.62 6.71
CA ALA A 34 9.38 4.37 6.58
C ALA A 34 9.15 5.88 6.81
N PHE A 35 8.11 6.46 6.22
CA PHE A 35 7.74 7.86 6.41
C PHE A 35 7.40 8.17 7.88
N LEU A 36 6.58 7.33 8.52
CA LEU A 36 6.20 7.55 9.91
C LEU A 36 7.42 7.46 10.85
N LYS A 37 8.33 6.50 10.61
CA LYS A 37 9.59 6.40 11.36
C LYS A 37 10.46 7.64 11.18
N GLU A 38 10.52 8.21 9.97
CA GLU A 38 11.32 9.42 9.72
C GLU A 38 10.75 10.67 10.41
N LYS A 39 9.42 10.74 10.58
CA LYS A 39 8.75 11.98 11.01
C LYS A 39 8.25 11.97 12.45
N LEU A 40 8.02 10.81 13.05
CA LEU A 40 7.33 10.68 14.34
C LEU A 40 8.07 9.84 15.38
N ALA A 41 9.23 9.27 15.04
CA ALA A 41 10.05 8.49 15.97
C ALA A 41 11.22 9.30 16.51
#